data_AF-A0A1A7YAH3-F1
#
_entry.id   AF-A0A1A7YAH3-F1
#
_cell.length_a   1.000
_cell.length_b   1.000
_cell.length_c   1.000
_cell.angle_alpha   90.00
_cell.angle_beta   90.00
_cell.angle_gamma   90.00
#
_symmetry.space_group_name_H-M   'P 1'
#
loop_
_entity.id
_entity.type
_entity.pdbx_description
1 polymer ?
#
loop_
_entity_poly.entity_id
_entity_poly.type
_entity_poly.pdbx_seq_one_letter_code
_entity_poly.pdbx_strand_id
1 'polypeptide(L)'
;MGGPDSSRFLRLEVHYHNPLLISGRRDSSGIRLHYTPSLRRYDAGIMELGLVYTPIMAIPPKQPIFYLTGYCTSKCTQTALPPGGIYIFASQLHTHLAGRGVRTVLVRGGNELEVVQEDEHFSAEYQPIRVLRKMVNVFQGDVLITKCTYNTEDRSKPTVGGFGIMEEMCVNYVHYYPRTQLELCKSHVDPGYLQKYFNFINRFNGNDQCVCGEVGVTE
;
A
#
# COMPACT_ATOMS: atom_id res chain seq x y z
N MET A 1 1.96 -18.47 15.27
CA MET A 1 3.25 -17.95 15.78
C MET A 1 3.83 -19.00 16.70
N GLY A 2 5.13 -19.26 16.64
CA GLY A 2 5.74 -20.40 17.33
C GLY A 2 5.44 -21.75 16.65
N GLY A 3 5.97 -22.83 17.23
CA GLY A 3 5.91 -24.17 16.63
C GLY A 3 7.12 -24.49 15.74
N PRO A 4 7.22 -25.72 15.19
CA PRO A 4 8.40 -26.21 14.47
C PRO A 4 8.72 -25.42 13.19
N ASP A 5 7.68 -24.98 12.47
CA ASP A 5 7.80 -24.39 11.14
C ASP A 5 7.69 -22.85 11.13
N SER A 6 7.90 -22.18 12.27
CA SER A 6 7.86 -20.72 12.31
C SER A 6 8.94 -20.11 13.19
N SER A 7 9.24 -18.83 12.93
CA SER A 7 10.22 -18.08 13.71
C SER A 7 9.88 -18.08 15.20
N ARG A 8 10.92 -18.26 16.03
CA ARG A 8 10.84 -18.14 17.48
C ARG A 8 10.96 -16.68 17.97
N PHE A 9 11.33 -15.77 17.09
CA PHE A 9 11.59 -14.36 17.41
C PHE A 9 10.52 -13.45 16.79
N LEU A 10 10.19 -12.39 17.51
CA LEU A 10 9.37 -11.27 17.04
C LEU A 10 10.26 -10.05 16.83
N ARG A 11 10.06 -9.34 15.72
CA ARG A 11 10.67 -8.03 15.47
C ARG A 11 9.62 -6.96 15.73
N LEU A 12 9.89 -6.09 16.69
CA LEU A 12 9.10 -4.88 16.92
C LEU A 12 9.81 -3.71 16.24
N GLU A 13 9.10 -3.04 15.35
CA GLU A 13 9.55 -1.83 14.68
C GLU A 13 8.64 -0.67 15.11
N VAL A 14 9.23 0.36 15.73
CA VAL A 14 8.50 1.52 16.27
C VAL A 14 8.94 2.76 15.50
N HIS A 15 7.98 3.44 14.88
CA HIS A 15 8.22 4.68 14.17
C HIS A 15 8.05 5.88 15.12
N TYR A 16 9.15 6.61 15.38
CA TYR A 16 9.14 7.82 16.19
C TYR A 16 9.26 9.07 15.31
N HIS A 17 8.24 9.92 15.35
CA HIS A 17 8.33 11.27 14.79
C HIS A 17 8.65 12.27 15.92
N ASN A 18 9.89 12.78 15.98
CA ASN A 18 10.38 13.68 17.03
C ASN A 18 10.71 15.08 16.48
N PRO A 19 9.71 15.90 16.10
CA PRO A 19 9.95 17.20 15.49
C PRO A 19 10.60 18.21 16.44
N LEU A 20 10.43 18.03 17.76
CA LEU A 20 10.98 18.90 18.80
C LEU A 20 12.42 18.52 19.21
N LEU A 21 13.01 17.50 18.59
CA LEU A 21 14.37 17.02 18.86
C LEU A 21 14.64 16.78 20.36
N ILE A 22 13.63 16.26 21.07
CA ILE A 22 13.71 16.04 22.51
C ILE A 22 14.78 14.98 22.78
N SER A 23 15.75 15.32 23.62
CA SER A 23 16.85 14.45 24.02
C SER A 23 16.57 13.78 25.38
N GLY A 24 17.26 12.65 25.64
CA GLY A 24 17.20 11.96 26.93
C GLY A 24 15.88 11.27 27.27
N ARG A 25 14.90 11.27 26.37
CA ARG A 25 13.62 10.56 26.57
C ARG A 25 13.84 9.05 26.50
N ARG A 26 13.42 8.33 27.55
CA ARG A 26 13.32 6.88 27.54
C ARG A 26 11.89 6.48 27.21
N ASP A 27 11.74 5.56 26.26
CA ASP A 27 10.46 4.98 25.87
C ASP A 27 10.52 3.46 25.99
N SER A 28 9.40 2.86 26.36
CA SER A 28 9.22 1.41 26.47
C SER A 28 7.89 0.98 25.84
N SER A 29 7.53 1.63 24.74
CA SER A 29 6.30 1.35 24.00
C SER A 29 6.38 -0.01 23.31
N GLY A 30 5.21 -0.61 23.06
CA GLY A 30 5.13 -1.91 22.38
C GLY A 30 3.71 -2.40 22.21
N ILE A 31 3.57 -3.67 21.83
CA ILE A 31 2.29 -4.32 21.55
C ILE A 31 2.06 -5.43 22.57
N ARG A 32 0.86 -5.48 23.15
CA ARG A 32 0.43 -6.60 24.00
C ARG A 32 -0.31 -7.63 23.15
N LEU A 33 0.19 -8.87 23.14
CA LEU A 33 -0.41 -9.98 22.42
C LEU A 33 -1.23 -10.86 23.38
N HIS A 34 -2.51 -11.04 23.07
CA HIS A 34 -3.38 -12.00 23.74
C HIS A 34 -3.57 -13.22 22.84
N TYR A 35 -3.20 -14.41 23.31
CA TYR A 35 -3.22 -15.65 22.54
C TYR A 35 -3.85 -16.80 23.33
N THR A 36 -4.20 -17.88 22.62
CA THR A 36 -4.76 -19.12 23.18
C THR A 36 -3.98 -20.33 22.68
N PRO A 37 -3.78 -21.38 23.50
CA PRO A 37 -3.20 -22.64 23.03
C PRO A 37 -4.16 -23.44 22.14
N SER A 38 -5.47 -23.17 22.21
CA SER A 38 -6.48 -23.89 21.44
C SER A 38 -6.61 -23.30 20.03
N LEU A 39 -6.34 -24.12 19.01
CA LEU A 39 -6.46 -23.71 17.61
C LEU A 39 -7.91 -23.36 17.26
N ARG A 40 -8.07 -22.28 16.48
CA ARG A 40 -9.35 -21.92 15.86
C ARG A 40 -9.48 -22.60 14.51
N ARG A 41 -10.69 -22.54 13.92
CA ARG A 41 -11.01 -23.19 12.65
C ARG A 41 -10.09 -22.75 11.49
N TYR A 42 -9.70 -21.48 11.46
CA TYR A 42 -8.87 -20.92 10.39
C TYR A 42 -7.74 -20.07 10.97
N ASP A 43 -6.58 -20.15 10.35
CA ASP A 43 -5.50 -19.19 10.54
C ASP A 43 -5.82 -17.90 9.78
N ALA A 44 -5.66 -16.76 10.45
CA ALA A 44 -5.77 -15.45 9.82
C ALA A 44 -4.42 -14.97 9.30
N GLY A 45 -4.43 -14.27 8.17
CA GLY A 45 -3.30 -13.54 7.60
C GLY A 45 -3.57 -12.05 7.51
N ILE A 46 -2.51 -11.29 7.24
CA ILE A 46 -2.57 -9.86 6.89
C ILE A 46 -1.87 -9.73 5.54
N MET A 47 -2.51 -9.04 4.59
CA MET A 47 -1.95 -8.76 3.27
C MET A 47 -1.99 -7.25 3.03
N GLU A 48 -0.90 -6.72 2.49
CA GLU A 48 -0.81 -5.32 2.08
C GLU A 48 -1.19 -5.17 0.61
N LEU A 49 -2.19 -4.35 0.36
CA LEU A 49 -2.65 -3.95 -0.97
C LEU A 49 -2.25 -2.50 -1.25
N GLY A 50 -2.02 -2.15 -2.51
CA GLY A 50 -1.80 -0.77 -2.94
C GLY A 50 -0.48 -0.56 -3.67
N LEU A 51 0.26 0.49 -3.30
CA LEU A 51 1.46 0.91 -4.01
C LEU A 51 2.74 0.54 -3.26
N VAL A 52 3.76 0.15 -4.03
CA VAL A 52 5.12 -0.07 -3.49
C VAL A 52 5.73 1.28 -3.08
N TYR A 53 6.46 1.28 -1.95
CA TYR A 53 7.10 2.45 -1.36
C TYR A 53 8.31 2.91 -2.18
N THR A 54 8.05 3.56 -3.31
CA THR A 54 9.08 3.91 -4.29
C THR A 54 8.84 5.32 -4.84
N PRO A 55 9.90 6.07 -5.16
CA PRO A 55 9.78 7.45 -5.60
C PRO A 55 9.24 7.61 -7.03
N ILE A 56 9.05 6.49 -7.74
CA ILE A 56 8.46 6.44 -9.10
C ILE A 56 6.97 6.75 -9.09
N MET A 57 6.31 6.66 -7.94
CA MET A 57 4.95 7.18 -7.75
C MET A 57 5.06 8.59 -7.19
N ALA A 58 4.44 9.57 -7.85
CA ALA A 58 4.53 10.96 -7.46
C ALA A 58 3.21 11.71 -7.62
N ILE A 59 2.98 12.67 -6.73
CA ILE A 59 1.86 13.59 -6.72
C ILE A 59 2.45 14.98 -7.00
N PRO A 60 2.03 15.67 -8.07
CA PRO A 60 2.46 17.04 -8.33
C PRO A 60 2.11 17.97 -7.16
N PRO A 61 2.84 19.09 -6.97
CA PRO A 61 2.44 20.09 -6.00
C PRO A 61 1.16 20.81 -6.45
N LYS A 62 0.50 21.48 -5.50
CA LYS A 62 -0.65 22.36 -5.77
C LYS A 62 -1.87 21.66 -6.37
N GLN A 63 -2.03 20.37 -6.11
CA GLN A 63 -3.20 19.62 -6.58
C GLN A 63 -4.29 19.61 -5.50
N PRO A 64 -5.50 20.10 -5.79
CA PRO A 64 -6.62 19.97 -4.85
C PRO A 64 -7.05 18.51 -4.70
N ILE A 65 -6.97 17.76 -5.81
CA ILE A 65 -7.32 16.35 -5.90
C ILE A 65 -6.36 15.67 -6.89
N PHE A 66 -5.65 14.64 -6.44
CA PHE A 66 -4.86 13.77 -7.30
C PHE A 66 -5.04 12.32 -6.88
N TYR A 67 -5.04 11.40 -7.85
CA TYR A 67 -5.27 9.98 -7.59
C TYR A 67 -4.05 9.15 -7.91
N LEU A 68 -3.71 8.23 -7.00
CA LEU A 68 -2.82 7.12 -7.31
C LEU A 68 -3.55 5.80 -7.09
N THR A 69 -3.28 4.82 -7.95
CA THR A 69 -3.94 3.52 -7.93
C THR A 69 -2.93 2.39 -7.95
N GLY A 70 -3.02 1.48 -6.99
CA GLY A 70 -2.27 0.23 -6.93
C GLY A 70 -3.15 -0.98 -7.19
N TYR A 71 -2.53 -2.06 -7.67
CA TYR A 71 -3.22 -3.26 -8.14
C TYR A 71 -2.62 -4.53 -7.53
N CYS A 72 -3.50 -5.41 -7.07
CA CYS A 72 -3.24 -6.83 -6.95
C CYS A 72 -3.83 -7.52 -8.18
N THR A 73 -2.98 -7.93 -9.13
CA THR A 73 -3.43 -8.41 -10.44
C THR A 73 -4.03 -9.81 -10.36
N SER A 74 -4.84 -10.16 -11.36
CA SER A 74 -5.43 -11.49 -11.52
C SER A 74 -4.38 -12.59 -11.56
N LYS A 75 -3.22 -12.31 -12.17
CA LYS A 75 -2.09 -13.26 -12.18
C LYS A 75 -1.54 -13.51 -10.78
N CYS A 76 -1.45 -12.47 -9.94
CA CYS A 76 -0.98 -12.61 -8.57
C CYS A 76 -1.96 -13.44 -7.72
N THR A 77 -3.26 -13.10 -7.78
CA THR A 77 -4.29 -13.84 -7.03
C THR A 77 -4.43 -15.28 -7.54
N GLN A 78 -4.35 -15.51 -8.85
CA GLN A 78 -4.38 -16.83 -9.48
C GLN A 78 -3.25 -17.73 -8.98
N THR A 79 -2.05 -17.17 -8.82
CA THR A 79 -0.87 -17.93 -8.37
C THR A 79 -0.88 -18.16 -6.86
N ALA A 80 -1.31 -17.19 -6.06
CA ALA A 80 -1.02 -17.19 -4.63
C ALA A 80 -2.23 -17.47 -3.72
N LEU A 81 -3.47 -17.38 -4.22
CA LEU A 81 -4.67 -17.73 -3.45
C LEU A 81 -5.02 -19.21 -3.62
N PRO A 82 -5.65 -19.85 -2.62
CA PRO A 82 -6.14 -21.22 -2.74
C PRO A 82 -7.37 -21.29 -3.67
N PRO A 83 -7.73 -22.47 -4.19
CA PRO A 83 -8.92 -22.63 -5.05
C PRO A 83 -10.23 -22.16 -4.40
N GLY A 84 -10.36 -22.30 -3.08
CA GLY A 84 -11.51 -21.83 -2.30
C GLY A 84 -11.52 -20.34 -2.00
N GLY A 85 -10.50 -19.58 -2.43
CA GLY A 85 -10.37 -18.16 -2.16
C GLY A 85 -10.04 -17.81 -0.71
N ILE A 86 -10.16 -16.53 -0.40
CA ILE A 86 -9.99 -15.96 0.94
C ILE A 86 -11.18 -15.07 1.28
N TYR A 87 -11.46 -14.95 2.58
CA TYR A 87 -12.47 -14.07 3.14
C TYR A 87 -11.79 -12.93 3.88
N ILE A 88 -11.92 -11.72 3.35
CA ILE A 88 -11.47 -10.50 4.02
C ILE A 88 -12.54 -10.11 5.04
N PHE A 89 -12.14 -9.96 6.30
CA PHE A 89 -13.05 -9.64 7.40
C PHE A 89 -12.73 -8.31 8.10
N ALA A 90 -11.53 -7.76 7.94
CA ALA A 90 -11.19 -6.43 8.42
C ALA A 90 -10.19 -5.74 7.48
N SER A 91 -10.11 -4.42 7.58
CA SER A 91 -9.25 -3.58 6.76
C SER A 91 -8.75 -2.37 7.56
N GLN A 92 -7.49 -1.99 7.34
CA GLN A 92 -6.89 -0.76 7.84
C GLN A 92 -6.30 0.03 6.66
N LEU A 93 -6.84 1.22 6.43
CA LEU A 93 -6.39 2.12 5.36
C LEU A 93 -5.23 2.97 5.89
N HIS A 94 -4.24 3.23 5.04
CA HIS A 94 -3.03 3.97 5.40
C HIS A 94 -2.52 4.85 4.25
N THR A 95 -2.24 6.11 4.59
CA THR A 95 -1.52 7.11 3.79
C THR A 95 -0.73 8.02 4.74
N HIS A 96 0.10 8.92 4.21
CA HIS A 96 0.69 10.02 4.99
C HIS A 96 -0.20 11.28 4.90
N LEU A 97 0.38 12.45 5.19
CA LEU A 97 -0.35 13.69 5.51
C LEU A 97 -1.18 14.28 4.35
N ALA A 98 -0.87 13.97 3.10
CA ALA A 98 -1.60 14.45 1.93
C ALA A 98 -2.84 13.59 1.61
N GLY A 99 -2.99 12.41 2.20
CA GLY A 99 -4.13 11.52 1.94
C GLY A 99 -5.46 12.08 2.44
N ARG A 100 -6.50 11.94 1.63
CA ARG A 100 -7.88 12.43 1.89
C ARG A 100 -8.95 11.37 1.67
N GLY A 101 -8.65 10.34 0.88
CA GLY A 101 -9.59 9.24 0.68
C GLY A 101 -8.87 7.97 0.24
N VAL A 102 -9.41 6.83 0.63
CA VAL A 102 -8.88 5.52 0.22
C VAL A 102 -10.03 4.58 -0.09
N ARG A 103 -9.95 3.89 -1.22
CA ARG A 103 -10.98 2.96 -1.69
C ARG A 103 -10.31 1.70 -2.24
N THR A 104 -10.74 0.53 -1.76
CA THR A 104 -10.34 -0.76 -2.32
C THR A 104 -11.55 -1.51 -2.84
N VAL A 105 -11.46 -2.01 -4.07
CA VAL A 105 -12.53 -2.78 -4.72
C VAL A 105 -12.04 -4.10 -5.27
N LEU A 106 -12.97 -5.05 -5.35
CA LEU A 106 -12.82 -6.34 -5.99
C LEU A 106 -13.39 -6.28 -7.41
N VAL A 107 -12.57 -6.68 -8.40
CA VAL A 107 -12.96 -6.78 -9.80
C VAL A 107 -12.81 -8.23 -10.27
N ARG A 108 -13.85 -8.75 -10.94
CA ARG A 108 -13.88 -10.10 -11.51
C ARG A 108 -14.44 -10.04 -12.93
N GLY A 109 -13.73 -10.63 -13.89
CA GLY A 109 -14.14 -10.61 -15.29
C GLY A 109 -14.28 -9.19 -15.86
N GLY A 110 -13.49 -8.23 -15.38
CA GLY A 110 -13.55 -6.83 -15.80
C GLY A 110 -14.62 -5.96 -15.13
N ASN A 111 -15.48 -6.55 -14.30
CA ASN A 111 -16.54 -5.83 -13.58
C ASN A 111 -16.19 -5.64 -12.11
N GLU A 112 -16.39 -4.42 -11.60
CA GLU A 112 -16.33 -4.14 -10.16
C GLU A 112 -17.53 -4.81 -9.47
N LEU A 113 -17.25 -5.74 -8.55
CA LEU A 113 -18.29 -6.53 -7.90
C LEU A 113 -18.60 -6.06 -6.47
N GLU A 114 -17.55 -5.78 -5.69
CA GLU A 114 -17.68 -5.46 -4.27
C GLU A 114 -16.68 -4.37 -3.86
N VAL A 115 -17.13 -3.47 -2.99
CA VAL A 115 -16.24 -2.55 -2.27
C VAL A 115 -15.72 -3.27 -1.03
N VAL A 116 -14.40 -3.46 -0.95
CA VAL A 116 -13.74 -4.08 0.20
C VAL A 116 -13.74 -3.12 1.38
N GLN A 117 -13.33 -1.88 1.12
CA GLN A 117 -13.36 -0.80 2.11
C GLN A 117 -13.30 0.55 1.38
N GLU A 118 -13.97 1.53 1.93
CA GLU A 118 -13.97 2.90 1.43
C GLU A 118 -14.04 3.89 2.59
N ASP A 119 -13.20 4.91 2.53
CA ASP A 119 -13.29 6.08 3.38
C ASP A 119 -13.00 7.32 2.53
N GLU A 120 -14.05 8.05 2.17
CA GLU A 120 -13.97 9.31 1.41
C GLU A 120 -13.51 10.50 2.28
N HIS A 121 -13.59 10.35 3.61
CA HIS A 121 -13.22 11.36 4.59
C HIS A 121 -12.02 10.90 5.41
N PHE A 122 -11.13 10.15 4.77
CA PHE A 122 -9.96 9.58 5.41
C PHE A 122 -9.08 10.68 6.01
N SER A 123 -8.59 10.44 7.22
CA SER A 123 -7.60 11.29 7.89
C SER A 123 -6.38 10.47 8.28
N ALA A 124 -5.19 10.97 7.95
CA ALA A 124 -3.93 10.35 8.35
C ALA A 124 -3.76 10.28 9.87
N GLU A 125 -4.50 11.08 10.64
CA GLU A 125 -4.49 11.05 12.10
C GLU A 125 -5.44 9.98 12.70
N TYR A 126 -6.30 9.38 11.88
CA TYR A 126 -7.30 8.40 12.34
C TYR A 126 -7.34 7.15 11.44
N GLN A 127 -6.51 6.17 11.77
CA GLN A 127 -6.29 4.96 10.96
C GLN A 127 -6.61 3.66 11.72
N PRO A 128 -7.86 3.45 12.19
CA PRO A 128 -8.22 2.24 12.92
C PRO A 128 -8.32 1.03 12.00
N ILE A 129 -8.11 -0.16 12.57
CA ILE A 129 -8.53 -1.41 11.93
C ILE A 129 -10.06 -1.51 12.06
N ARG A 130 -10.77 -1.60 10.93
CA ARG A 130 -12.23 -1.71 10.88
C ARG A 130 -12.64 -3.12 10.47
N VAL A 131 -13.48 -3.77 11.27
CA VAL A 131 -14.16 -5.01 10.87
C VAL A 131 -15.19 -4.66 9.79
N LEU A 132 -15.18 -5.40 8.70
CA LEU A 132 -16.10 -5.18 7.58
C LEU A 132 -17.51 -5.61 7.97
N ARG A 133 -18.52 -4.83 7.55
CA ARG A 133 -19.94 -5.19 7.76
C ARG A 133 -20.30 -6.50 7.05
N LYS A 134 -19.69 -6.73 5.90
CA LYS A 134 -19.82 -7.95 5.09
C LYS A 134 -18.42 -8.42 4.73
N MET A 135 -18.14 -9.70 4.96
CA MET A 135 -16.88 -10.28 4.49
C MET A 135 -16.85 -10.35 2.96
N VAL A 136 -15.72 -9.99 2.37
CA VAL A 136 -15.53 -10.03 0.92
C VAL A 136 -14.76 -11.27 0.54
N ASN A 137 -15.30 -12.04 -0.41
CA ASN A 137 -14.68 -13.27 -0.88
C ASN A 137 -13.88 -13.02 -2.17
N VAL A 138 -12.57 -13.27 -2.10
CA VAL A 138 -11.63 -13.07 -3.20
C VAL A 138 -11.15 -14.43 -3.68
N PHE A 139 -11.37 -14.70 -4.97
CA PHE A 139 -10.97 -15.95 -5.61
C PHE A 139 -9.72 -15.77 -6.48
N GLN A 140 -9.16 -16.90 -6.90
CA GLN A 140 -8.13 -16.93 -7.93
C GLN A 140 -8.60 -16.22 -9.21
N GLY A 141 -7.74 -15.38 -9.77
CA GLY A 141 -8.05 -14.62 -10.99
C GLY A 141 -8.77 -13.29 -10.76
N ASP A 142 -9.17 -12.98 -9.53
CA ASP A 142 -9.72 -11.67 -9.19
C ASP A 142 -8.64 -10.59 -9.15
N VAL A 143 -9.05 -9.33 -9.32
CA VAL A 143 -8.19 -8.16 -9.18
C VAL A 143 -8.65 -7.35 -7.98
N LEU A 144 -7.72 -6.94 -7.11
CA LEU A 144 -8.00 -5.94 -6.07
C LEU A 144 -7.37 -4.62 -6.49
N ILE A 145 -8.18 -3.56 -6.53
CA ILE A 145 -7.74 -2.22 -6.93
C ILE A 145 -7.84 -1.31 -5.72
N THR A 146 -6.72 -0.71 -5.32
CA THR A 146 -6.67 0.27 -4.21
C THR A 146 -6.33 1.64 -4.77
N LYS A 147 -7.26 2.58 -4.63
CA LYS A 147 -7.14 3.97 -5.09
C LYS A 147 -7.06 4.89 -3.88
N CYS A 148 -6.06 5.77 -3.88
CA CYS A 148 -5.89 6.82 -2.87
C CYS A 148 -6.07 8.19 -3.52
N THR A 149 -6.73 9.07 -2.78
CA THR A 149 -6.98 10.47 -3.15
C THR A 149 -6.09 11.36 -2.28
N TYR A 150 -5.39 12.30 -2.90
CA TYR A 150 -4.45 13.19 -2.24
C TYR A 150 -4.78 14.66 -2.49
N ASN A 151 -4.43 15.50 -1.52
CA ASN A 151 -4.42 16.96 -1.63
C ASN A 151 -3.02 17.47 -1.28
N THR A 152 -2.42 18.24 -2.19
CA THR A 152 -1.06 18.80 -2.08
C THR A 152 -1.05 20.31 -2.29
N GLU A 153 -2.15 21.01 -2.00
CA GLU A 153 -2.27 22.47 -2.12
C GLU A 153 -1.25 23.22 -1.24
N ASP A 154 -0.92 22.64 -0.09
CA ASP A 154 0.10 23.11 0.85
C ASP A 154 1.55 22.85 0.38
N ARG A 155 1.76 21.91 -0.55
CA ARG A 155 3.11 21.51 -1.00
C ARG A 155 3.63 22.38 -2.15
N SER A 156 4.92 22.71 -2.11
CA SER A 156 5.62 23.47 -3.17
C SER A 156 6.44 22.58 -4.11
N LYS A 157 6.75 21.34 -3.72
CA LYS A 157 7.50 20.36 -4.51
C LYS A 157 6.65 19.10 -4.74
N PRO A 158 6.96 18.30 -5.78
CA PRO A 158 6.35 16.99 -5.96
C PRO A 158 6.51 16.14 -4.69
N THR A 159 5.44 15.45 -4.32
CA THR A 159 5.42 14.50 -3.19
C THR A 159 5.55 13.10 -3.77
N VAL A 160 6.62 12.39 -3.40
CA VAL A 160 6.93 11.06 -3.95
C VAL A 160 6.58 9.94 -2.97
N GLY A 161 6.47 8.72 -3.45
CA GLY A 161 6.27 7.54 -2.60
C GLY A 161 7.52 7.23 -1.75
N GLY A 162 7.32 6.96 -0.46
CA GLY A 162 8.44 6.68 0.45
C GLY A 162 8.04 6.55 1.92
N PHE A 163 9.04 6.54 2.80
CA PHE A 163 8.89 6.31 4.24
C PHE A 163 8.84 7.59 5.07
N GLY A 164 9.31 8.70 4.53
CA GLY A 164 9.34 9.99 5.21
C GLY A 164 7.96 10.60 5.36
N ILE A 165 7.78 11.41 6.42
CA ILE A 165 6.50 12.09 6.70
C ILE A 165 6.04 13.05 5.59
N MET A 166 6.99 13.59 4.81
CA MET A 166 6.71 14.46 3.67
C MET A 166 6.58 13.70 2.34
N GLU A 167 6.93 12.41 2.33
CA GLU A 167 6.65 11.47 1.24
C GLU A 167 5.25 10.87 1.45
N GLU A 168 4.80 9.99 0.55
CA GLU A 168 3.45 9.40 0.63
C GLU A 168 3.42 7.88 0.52
N MET A 169 2.30 7.33 0.99
CA MET A 169 1.94 5.91 0.86
C MET A 169 0.50 5.75 0.39
N CYS A 170 0.19 4.60 -0.22
CA CYS A 170 -1.18 4.16 -0.54
C CYS A 170 -1.31 2.69 -0.17
N VAL A 171 -1.86 2.40 1.01
CA VAL A 171 -1.91 1.03 1.53
C VAL A 171 -3.28 0.70 2.10
N ASN A 172 -3.73 -0.52 1.87
CA ASN A 172 -4.79 -1.15 2.63
C ASN A 172 -4.28 -2.48 3.20
N TYR A 173 -4.20 -2.58 4.52
CA TYR A 173 -3.91 -3.81 5.24
C TYR A 173 -5.21 -4.60 5.40
N VAL A 174 -5.37 -5.67 4.63
CA VAL A 174 -6.54 -6.54 4.75
C VAL A 174 -6.25 -7.72 5.67
N HIS A 175 -7.15 -7.94 6.62
CA HIS A 175 -7.15 -9.11 7.50
C HIS A 175 -8.08 -10.16 6.92
N TYR A 176 -7.56 -11.36 6.69
CA TYR A 176 -8.28 -12.39 5.95
C TYR A 176 -8.02 -13.80 6.49
N TYR A 177 -8.85 -14.76 6.07
CA TYR A 177 -8.60 -16.18 6.26
C TYR A 177 -9.11 -16.98 5.04
N PRO A 178 -8.63 -18.21 4.78
CA PRO A 178 -7.48 -18.84 5.43
C PRO A 178 -6.17 -18.14 5.04
N ARG A 179 -5.18 -18.17 5.95
CA ARG A 179 -3.85 -17.59 5.71
C ARG A 179 -3.19 -18.21 4.47
N THR A 180 -2.53 -17.37 3.68
CA THR A 180 -1.69 -17.76 2.54
C THR A 180 -0.26 -17.25 2.72
N GLN A 181 0.62 -17.52 1.75
CA GLN A 181 1.98 -16.96 1.72
C GLN A 181 2.04 -15.57 1.07
N LEU A 182 0.92 -15.05 0.55
CA LEU A 182 0.87 -13.73 -0.08
C LEU A 182 0.73 -12.63 0.98
N GLU A 183 1.83 -11.95 1.30
CA GLU A 183 1.84 -10.84 2.26
C GLU A 183 1.79 -9.48 1.58
N LEU A 184 2.44 -9.32 0.41
CA LEU A 184 2.54 -8.07 -0.32
C LEU A 184 1.93 -8.26 -1.72
N CYS A 185 0.77 -7.65 -1.98
CA CYS A 185 0.18 -7.60 -3.32
C CYS A 185 0.05 -6.15 -3.78
N LYS A 186 1.14 -5.63 -4.31
CA LYS A 186 1.31 -4.22 -4.66
C LYS A 186 1.80 -4.05 -6.08
N SER A 187 1.60 -2.85 -6.62
CA SER A 187 2.12 -2.46 -7.93
C SER A 187 2.84 -1.12 -7.88
N HIS A 188 3.55 -0.82 -8.95
CA HIS A 188 4.12 0.49 -9.25
C HIS A 188 4.19 0.65 -10.78
N VAL A 189 4.40 1.88 -11.25
CA VAL A 189 4.61 2.15 -12.67
C VAL A 189 5.94 1.54 -13.13
N ASP A 190 5.99 0.98 -14.33
CA ASP A 190 7.26 0.51 -14.89
C ASP A 190 8.26 1.68 -15.04
N PRO A 191 9.50 1.55 -14.52
CA PRO A 191 10.49 2.63 -14.59
C PRO A 191 10.83 3.07 -16.03
N GLY A 192 10.80 2.16 -17.00
CA GLY A 192 11.06 2.47 -18.40
C GLY A 192 9.97 3.35 -19.02
N TYR A 193 8.70 3.11 -18.68
CA TYR A 193 7.61 4.00 -19.07
C TYR A 193 7.70 5.37 -18.40
N LEU A 194 8.09 5.41 -17.12
CA LEU A 194 8.30 6.67 -16.41
C LEU A 194 9.43 7.50 -17.03
N GLN A 195 10.55 6.86 -17.40
CA GLN A 195 11.64 7.54 -18.10
C GLN A 195 11.20 8.11 -19.45
N LYS A 196 10.39 7.36 -20.21
CA LYS A 196 9.81 7.84 -21.47
C LYS A 196 8.92 9.07 -21.26
N TYR A 197 8.14 9.09 -20.19
CA TYR A 197 7.32 10.25 -19.81
C TYR A 197 8.19 11.49 -19.53
N PHE A 198 9.27 11.36 -18.75
CA PHE A 198 10.17 12.49 -18.49
C PHE A 198 10.88 12.96 -19.76
N ASN A 199 11.35 12.04 -20.60
CA ASN A 199 11.96 12.38 -21.88
C ASN A 199 10.98 13.14 -22.79
N PHE A 200 9.70 12.72 -22.80
CA PHE A 200 8.65 13.39 -23.56
C PHE A 200 8.42 14.84 -23.08
N ILE A 201 8.29 15.05 -21.76
CA ILE A 201 8.08 16.39 -21.19
C ILE A 201 9.29 17.30 -21.43
N ASN A 202 10.52 16.78 -21.28
CA ASN A 202 11.73 17.58 -21.50
C ASN A 202 11.81 18.10 -22.95
N ARG A 203 11.47 17.24 -23.93
CA ARG A 203 11.38 17.64 -25.34
C ARG A 203 10.27 18.67 -25.56
N PHE A 204 9.10 18.46 -24.95
CA PHE A 204 7.95 19.36 -25.11
C PHE A 204 8.24 20.78 -24.58
N ASN A 205 9.01 20.89 -23.49
CA ASN A 205 9.33 22.17 -22.85
C ASN A 205 10.50 22.93 -23.52
N GLY A 206 11.02 22.47 -24.66
CA GLY A 206 12.10 23.15 -25.39
C GLY A 206 13.46 23.10 -24.70
N ASN A 207 13.63 22.25 -23.68
CA ASN A 207 14.92 21.98 -23.03
C ASN A 207 15.71 20.94 -23.85
N ASP A 208 15.99 21.23 -25.13
CA ASP A 208 16.82 20.38 -25.98
C ASP A 208 18.29 20.40 -25.49
N GLN A 209 18.57 19.65 -24.43
CA GLN A 209 19.76 18.83 -24.41
C GLN A 209 19.33 17.42 -24.83
N CYS A 210 19.60 17.08 -26.08
CA CYS A 210 19.56 15.71 -26.55
C CYS A 210 20.53 14.86 -25.71
N VAL A 211 20.03 14.22 -24.64
CA VAL A 211 20.73 13.08 -24.05
C VAL A 211 20.31 11.86 -24.86
N CYS A 212 20.96 11.69 -26.01
CA CYS A 212 20.99 10.41 -26.68
C CYS A 212 21.58 9.40 -25.69
N GLY A 213 20.88 8.29 -25.47
CA GLY A 213 21.20 7.31 -24.45
C GLY A 213 22.68 6.97 -24.42
N GLU A 214 23.32 7.25 -23.29
CA GLU A 214 24.57 6.56 -23.00
C GLU A 214 24.24 5.08 -22.85
N VAL A 215 24.97 4.32 -23.65
CA VAL A 215 24.94 2.88 -23.77
C VAL A 215 25.11 2.26 -22.39
N GLY A 216 24.44 1.12 -22.17
CA GLY A 216 24.20 0.52 -20.88
C GLY A 216 25.41 0.46 -19.94
N VAL A 217 25.11 0.53 -18.65
CA VAL A 217 26.05 0.20 -17.59
C VAL A 217 26.46 -1.26 -17.78
N THR A 218 27.61 -1.47 -18.40
CA THR A 218 28.37 -2.72 -18.32
C THR A 218 29.50 -2.54 -17.33
N GLU A 219 29.55 -3.50 -16.40
CA GLU A 219 30.42 -3.72 -15.23
C GLU A 219 30.09 -2.96 -13.93
#